data_AF-A0A836YJF1-F1
#
_entry.id   AF-A0A836YJF1-F1
#
_cell.length_a   1.000
_cell.length_b   1.000
_cell.length_c   1.000
_cell.angle_alpha   90.00
_cell.angle_beta   90.00
_cell.angle_gamma   90.00
#
_symmetry.space_group_name_H-M   'P 1'
#
loop_
_entity.id
_entity.type
_entity.pdbx_description
1 polymer ?
#
loop_
_entity_poly.entity_id
_entity_poly.type
_entity_poly.pdbx_seq_one_letter_code
_entity_poly.pdbx_strand_id
1 'polypeptide(L)'
;MPAPSSAAVRVPFYYTARVGNEEVQALVNASDTHDEPVFVTNVFIEVIAFGTRFFWVHISESLASQSIPRLGSCCVAVGLQLAGDGGRVSISSSQLMELEAAQRQDTASAPNSSVQSAFATSLAQRLVRGVEKRFGTQASVYVNCAIEGMRCLALLGTEGGSGFDMTFQFGALVYRESFKLLAQQWEP
;
A
#
# COMPACT_ATOMS: atom_id res chain seq x y z
N MET A 1 -21.72 18.84 6.45
CA MET A 1 -20.37 18.26 6.35
C MET A 1 -19.73 18.81 5.09
N PRO A 2 -18.46 19.26 5.12
CA PRO A 2 -17.76 19.60 3.89
C PRO A 2 -17.67 18.38 2.97
N ALA A 3 -17.67 18.62 1.66
CA ALA A 3 -17.52 17.56 0.67
C ALA A 3 -16.15 16.88 0.83
N PRO A 4 -16.03 15.56 0.61
CA PRO A 4 -14.73 14.91 0.59
C PRO A 4 -13.89 15.45 -0.55
N SER A 5 -12.59 15.63 -0.31
CA SER A 5 -11.61 15.98 -1.34
C SER A 5 -10.86 14.72 -1.78
N SER A 6 -10.54 14.61 -3.07
CA SER A 6 -9.78 13.49 -3.61
C SER A 6 -8.54 13.99 -4.35
N ALA A 7 -7.44 13.27 -4.20
CA ALA A 7 -6.25 13.42 -5.02
C ALA A 7 -5.71 12.04 -5.39
N ALA A 8 -5.24 11.91 -6.63
CA ALA A 8 -4.72 10.66 -7.14
C ALA A 8 -3.45 10.87 -7.95
N VAL A 9 -2.60 9.86 -7.96
CA VAL A 9 -1.36 9.83 -8.73
C VAL A 9 -1.16 8.46 -9.35
N ARG A 10 -0.54 8.44 -10.53
CA ARG A 10 0.00 7.24 -11.15
C ARG A 10 1.51 7.35 -11.18
N VAL A 11 2.20 6.41 -10.56
CA VAL A 11 3.66 6.46 -10.38
C VAL A 11 4.28 5.20 -10.98
N PRO A 12 5.26 5.34 -11.89
CA PRO A 12 6.00 4.20 -12.39
C PRO A 12 6.92 3.66 -11.30
N PHE A 13 6.84 2.36 -11.04
CA PHE A 13 7.75 1.65 -10.17
C PHE A 13 8.87 1.03 -11.00
N TYR A 14 10.09 1.41 -10.67
CA TYR A 14 11.30 0.79 -11.18
C TYR A 14 12.00 0.05 -10.05
N TYR A 15 12.51 -1.14 -10.36
CA TYR A 15 13.31 -1.93 -9.44
C TYR A 15 14.78 -1.83 -9.81
N THR A 16 15.61 -1.49 -8.84
CA THR A 16 17.07 -1.56 -8.96
C THR A 16 17.55 -2.69 -8.07
N ALA A 17 18.09 -3.75 -8.66
CA ALA A 17 18.63 -4.87 -7.88
C ALA A 17 19.88 -4.41 -7.13
N ARG A 18 19.94 -4.68 -5.82
CA ARG A 18 21.18 -4.50 -5.06
C ARG A 18 22.15 -5.64 -5.37
N VAL A 19 23.39 -5.31 -5.68
CA VAL A 19 24.49 -6.28 -5.88
C VAL A 19 24.55 -7.22 -4.68
N GLY A 20 24.37 -8.53 -4.91
CA GLY A 20 24.51 -9.58 -3.89
C GLY A 20 23.27 -10.46 -3.60
N ASN A 21 22.14 -10.25 -4.27
CA ASN A 21 20.98 -11.16 -4.16
C ASN A 21 20.96 -12.20 -5.29
N GLU A 22 21.56 -13.36 -5.05
CA GLU A 22 21.68 -14.48 -6.01
C GLU A 22 20.33 -15.06 -6.46
N GLU A 23 19.27 -14.91 -5.66
CA GLU A 23 17.95 -15.54 -5.93
C GLU A 23 17.16 -14.88 -7.08
N VAL A 24 17.42 -13.60 -7.40
CA VAL A 24 16.76 -12.91 -8.53
C VAL A 24 17.53 -13.10 -9.83
N GLN A 25 18.81 -13.45 -9.73
CA GLN A 25 19.71 -13.64 -10.87
C GLN A 25 19.37 -14.92 -11.67
N ALA A 26 18.63 -15.86 -11.08
CA ALA A 26 18.21 -17.09 -11.76
C ALA A 26 16.98 -16.92 -12.69
N LEU A 27 16.20 -15.84 -12.54
CA LEU A 27 15.04 -15.56 -13.41
C LEU A 27 15.39 -14.70 -14.64
N VAL A 28 16.58 -14.08 -14.65
CA VAL A 28 17.06 -13.24 -15.74
C VAL A 28 18.31 -13.88 -16.30
N ASN A 29 18.15 -14.59 -17.42
CA ASN A 29 19.26 -15.22 -18.13
C ASN A 29 20.44 -14.25 -18.29
N ALA A 30 21.62 -14.77 -17.95
CA ALA A 30 22.89 -14.05 -17.95
C ALA A 30 23.18 -13.37 -19.30
N SER A 31 23.02 -12.05 -19.34
CA SER A 31 23.82 -11.16 -20.16
C SER A 31 23.74 -9.74 -19.59
N ASP A 32 24.90 -9.24 -19.19
CA ASP A 32 25.23 -7.88 -18.81
C ASP A 32 24.75 -7.36 -17.44
N THR A 33 25.77 -7.21 -16.59
CA THR A 33 25.80 -6.41 -15.37
C THR A 33 25.26 -5.00 -15.61
N HIS A 34 24.04 -4.72 -15.18
CA HIS A 34 23.53 -3.36 -15.14
C HIS A 34 22.79 -3.07 -13.84
N ASP A 35 23.31 -2.09 -13.09
CA ASP A 35 22.63 -1.32 -12.02
C ASP A 35 21.46 -0.48 -12.57
N GLU A 36 20.97 -0.74 -13.78
CA GLU A 36 19.94 0.07 -14.40
C GLU A 36 18.54 -0.25 -13.83
N PRO A 37 17.76 0.78 -13.46
CA PRO A 37 16.41 0.58 -12.94
C PRO A 37 15.51 -0.06 -14.00
N VAL A 38 14.97 -1.25 -13.70
CA VAL A 38 14.04 -1.98 -14.58
C VAL A 38 12.62 -1.53 -14.29
N PHE A 39 11.88 -1.10 -15.31
CA PHE A 39 10.46 -0.79 -15.16
C PHE A 39 9.67 -2.06 -14.81
N VAL A 40 8.95 -2.03 -13.70
CA VAL A 40 8.14 -3.16 -13.23
C VAL A 40 6.66 -2.95 -13.55
N THR A 41 6.09 -1.83 -13.08
CA THR A 41 4.67 -1.53 -13.26
C THR A 41 4.31 -0.08 -12.97
N ASN A 42 3.07 0.32 -13.25
CA ASN A 42 2.49 1.58 -12.76
C ASN A 42 1.60 1.31 -11.55
N VAL A 43 1.84 2.05 -10.48
CA VAL A 43 1.02 2.05 -9.28
C VAL A 43 0.05 3.21 -9.34
N PHE A 44 -1.24 2.93 -9.17
CA PHE A 44 -2.25 3.96 -8.95
C PHE A 44 -2.50 4.10 -7.45
N ILE A 45 -2.47 5.34 -6.96
CA ILE A 45 -2.71 5.69 -5.57
C ILE A 45 -3.72 6.83 -5.55
N GLU A 46 -4.84 6.61 -4.88
CA GLU A 46 -5.86 7.63 -4.64
C GLU A 46 -6.04 7.82 -3.13
N VAL A 47 -6.16 9.08 -2.70
CA VAL A 47 -6.48 9.46 -1.33
C VAL A 47 -7.73 10.33 -1.34
N ILE A 48 -8.75 9.88 -0.62
CA ILE A 48 -9.97 10.63 -0.35
C ILE A 48 -9.94 11.07 1.11
N ALA A 49 -10.00 12.38 1.35
CA ALA A 49 -10.02 12.96 2.69
C ALA A 49 -11.43 13.38 3.09
N PHE A 50 -11.85 12.93 4.28
CA PHE A 50 -13.08 13.33 4.94
C PHE A 50 -12.73 14.29 6.08
N GLY A 51 -12.53 15.56 5.73
CA GLY A 51 -11.95 16.56 6.63
C GLY A 51 -10.47 16.28 6.90
N THR A 52 -9.99 16.65 8.08
CA THR A 52 -8.56 16.55 8.40
C THR A 52 -8.17 15.27 9.14
N ARG A 53 -9.08 14.35 9.47
CA ARG A 53 -8.73 13.21 10.35
C ARG A 53 -9.06 11.83 9.79
N PHE A 54 -9.77 11.76 8.68
CA PHE A 54 -10.24 10.50 8.14
C PHE A 54 -9.85 10.41 6.68
N PHE A 55 -9.14 9.35 6.31
CA PHE A 55 -8.61 9.19 4.97
C PHE A 55 -8.88 7.80 4.45
N TRP A 56 -9.31 7.74 3.20
CA TRP A 56 -9.40 6.51 2.44
C TRP A 56 -8.30 6.49 1.39
N VAL A 57 -7.48 5.45 1.40
CA VAL A 57 -6.36 5.25 0.49
C VAL A 57 -6.66 4.02 -0.36
N HIS A 58 -6.71 4.18 -1.67
CA HIS A 58 -6.83 3.08 -2.60
C HIS A 58 -5.51 2.89 -3.36
N ILE A 59 -5.02 1.66 -3.42
CA ILE A 59 -3.79 1.28 -4.11
C ILE A 59 -4.09 0.13 -5.04
N SER A 60 -3.66 0.27 -6.28
CA SER A 60 -3.85 -0.76 -7.30
C SER A 60 -2.75 -0.72 -8.33
N GLU A 61 -2.60 -1.83 -9.02
CA GLU A 61 -1.76 -1.92 -10.22
C GLU A 61 -2.60 -1.54 -11.45
N SER A 62 -2.09 -0.68 -12.33
CA SER A 62 -2.77 -0.37 -13.59
C SER A 62 -1.89 -0.73 -14.79
N LEU A 63 -2.29 -1.79 -15.50
CA LEU A 63 -1.83 -2.08 -16.86
C LEU A 63 -2.53 -1.12 -17.84
N ALA A 64 -1.94 0.07 -18.04
CA ALA A 64 -2.22 1.03 -19.12
C ALA A 64 -3.69 1.45 -19.41
N SER A 65 -4.69 0.89 -18.72
CA SER A 65 -6.11 1.07 -18.95
C SER A 65 -6.71 1.95 -17.87
N GLN A 66 -7.65 2.79 -18.30
CA GLN A 66 -8.36 3.78 -17.47
C GLN A 66 -9.47 3.15 -16.61
N SER A 67 -9.57 1.82 -16.55
CA SER A 67 -10.61 1.16 -15.76
C SER A 67 -10.32 1.29 -14.27
N ILE A 68 -11.35 1.66 -13.50
CA ILE A 68 -11.33 1.68 -12.04
C ILE A 68 -11.04 0.25 -11.55
N PRO A 69 -9.90 -0.01 -10.92
CA PRO A 69 -9.56 -1.35 -10.46
C PRO A 69 -10.50 -1.79 -9.32
N ARG A 70 -10.62 -3.11 -9.15
CA ARG A 70 -11.55 -3.71 -8.19
C ARG A 70 -11.16 -3.33 -6.75
N LEU A 71 -12.13 -3.39 -5.84
CA LEU A 71 -11.83 -3.29 -4.40
C LEU A 71 -11.12 -4.58 -3.96
N GLY A 72 -9.93 -4.46 -3.40
CA GLY A 72 -9.18 -5.57 -2.84
C GLY A 72 -9.25 -5.61 -1.30
N SER A 73 -8.21 -6.14 -0.66
CA SER A 73 -8.15 -6.26 0.80
C SER A 73 -8.20 -4.89 1.47
N CYS A 74 -9.15 -4.72 2.40
CA CYS A 74 -9.38 -3.46 3.09
C CYS A 74 -9.02 -3.55 4.58
N CYS A 75 -8.18 -2.62 5.04
CA CYS A 75 -7.82 -2.45 6.44
C CYS A 75 -8.07 -1.01 6.90
N VAL A 76 -8.32 -0.83 8.18
CA VAL A 76 -8.27 0.47 8.85
C VAL A 76 -7.22 0.45 9.95
N ALA A 77 -6.51 1.55 10.11
CA ALA A 77 -5.75 1.87 11.30
C ALA A 77 -6.26 3.18 11.91
N VAL A 78 -6.39 3.20 13.23
CA VAL A 78 -6.84 4.36 14.01
C VAL A 78 -5.76 4.70 15.02
N GLY A 79 -5.26 5.92 14.95
CA GLY A 79 -4.36 6.49 15.97
C GLY A 79 -5.18 6.95 17.17
N LEU A 80 -4.89 6.38 18.33
CA LEU A 80 -5.54 6.69 19.60
C LEU A 80 -4.48 7.15 20.60
N GLN A 81 -4.73 8.26 21.28
CA GLN A 81 -3.95 8.64 22.45
C GLN A 81 -4.76 8.24 23.68
N LEU A 82 -4.31 7.20 24.36
CA LEU A 82 -4.94 6.72 25.59
C LEU A 82 -4.47 7.59 26.75
N ALA A 83 -5.41 7.99 27.61
CA ALA A 83 -5.09 8.74 28.81
C ALA A 83 -4.17 7.90 29.72
N GLY A 84 -2.98 8.42 30.05
CA GLY A 84 -2.02 7.78 30.94
C GLY A 84 -0.73 7.26 30.28
N ASP A 85 -0.64 7.21 28.95
CA ASP A 85 0.51 6.58 28.25
C ASP A 85 1.68 7.55 27.94
N GLY A 86 1.84 8.60 28.77
CA GLY A 86 2.92 9.58 28.63
C GLY A 86 2.96 10.32 27.28
N GLY A 87 1.83 10.36 26.56
CA GLY A 87 1.71 11.01 25.25
C GLY A 87 2.05 10.13 24.05
N ARG A 88 2.37 8.84 24.23
CA ARG A 88 2.57 7.91 23.11
C ARG A 88 1.24 7.58 22.42
N VAL A 89 1.24 7.58 21.08
CA VAL A 89 0.09 7.10 20.31
C VAL A 89 0.09 5.58 20.22
N SER A 90 -1.05 5.03 20.62
CA SER A 90 -1.42 3.65 20.39
C SER A 90 -2.14 3.55 19.05
N ILE A 91 -1.84 2.52 18.26
CA ILE A 91 -2.49 2.31 16.97
C ILE A 91 -3.23 1.00 17.01
N SER A 92 -4.56 1.09 16.85
CA SER A 92 -5.41 -0.07 16.64
C SER A 92 -5.64 -0.25 15.16
N SER A 93 -5.49 -1.47 14.64
CA SER A 93 -5.79 -1.78 13.24
C SER A 93 -6.73 -2.97 13.15
N SER A 94 -7.62 -2.93 12.17
CA SER A 94 -8.58 -4.00 11.93
C SER A 94 -8.74 -4.22 10.43
N GLN A 95 -8.88 -5.48 10.03
CA GLN A 95 -9.28 -5.82 8.67
C GLN A 95 -10.79 -5.64 8.57
N LEU A 96 -11.25 -4.88 7.58
CA LEU A 96 -12.65 -4.48 7.49
C LEU A 96 -13.47 -5.40 6.61
N MET A 97 -12.94 -5.80 5.45
CA MET A 97 -13.50 -6.84 4.59
C MET A 97 -12.44 -7.34 3.61
N GLU A 98 -12.44 -8.65 3.35
CA GLU A 98 -12.19 -9.17 2.01
C GLU A 98 -13.56 -9.12 1.33
N LEU A 99 -13.82 -8.19 0.41
CA LEU A 99 -15.09 -8.20 -0.32
C LEU A 99 -15.16 -9.55 -1.03
N GLU A 100 -16.09 -10.38 -0.56
CA GLU A 100 -16.38 -11.71 -1.03
C GLU A 100 -16.18 -11.86 -2.55
N ALA A 101 -15.10 -12.55 -2.92
CA ALA A 101 -15.09 -13.42 -4.10
C ALA A 101 -16.12 -14.58 -3.97
N ALA A 102 -16.99 -14.56 -2.96
CA ALA A 102 -18.04 -15.54 -2.71
C ALA A 102 -19.21 -15.50 -3.72
N GLN A 103 -19.17 -14.60 -4.72
CA GLN A 103 -20.06 -14.69 -5.89
C GLN A 103 -19.42 -15.35 -7.12
N ARG A 104 -18.20 -15.91 -7.02
CA ARG A 104 -17.62 -16.80 -8.04
C ARG A 104 -17.04 -18.04 -7.40
N GLN A 105 -17.93 -18.97 -7.12
CA GLN A 105 -17.64 -20.31 -6.59
C GLN A 105 -16.89 -21.25 -7.55
N ASP A 106 -16.32 -20.76 -8.67
CA ASP A 106 -15.76 -21.66 -9.71
C ASP A 106 -14.29 -21.44 -10.10
N THR A 107 -13.55 -20.49 -9.54
CA THR A 107 -12.08 -20.50 -9.70
C THR A 107 -11.40 -19.78 -8.54
N ALA A 108 -10.73 -20.55 -7.69
CA ALA A 108 -9.68 -20.15 -6.74
C ALA A 108 -10.01 -18.98 -5.80
N SER A 109 -10.11 -19.27 -4.49
CA SER A 109 -9.73 -18.31 -3.45
C SER A 109 -8.49 -17.54 -3.90
N ALA A 110 -8.60 -16.22 -4.09
CA ALA A 110 -7.51 -15.43 -4.68
C ALA A 110 -6.26 -15.64 -3.82
N PRO A 111 -5.19 -16.28 -4.33
CA PRO A 111 -4.06 -16.79 -3.52
C PRO A 111 -3.20 -15.69 -2.88
N ASN A 112 -3.59 -14.43 -2.99
CA ASN A 112 -2.83 -13.27 -2.58
C ASN A 112 -3.61 -12.34 -1.61
N SER A 113 -4.74 -12.78 -1.05
CA SER A 113 -5.56 -11.91 -0.18
C SER A 113 -4.86 -11.60 1.15
N SER A 114 -4.16 -12.59 1.72
CA SER A 114 -3.40 -12.49 2.97
C SER A 114 -2.24 -11.48 2.89
N VAL A 115 -1.41 -11.55 1.84
CA VAL A 115 -0.28 -10.63 1.63
C VAL A 115 -0.75 -9.20 1.36
N GLN A 116 -1.86 -9.03 0.63
CA GLN A 116 -2.49 -7.73 0.44
C GLN A 116 -3.06 -7.17 1.74
N SER A 117 -3.67 -8.01 2.57
CA SER A 117 -4.17 -7.62 3.89
C SER A 117 -3.04 -7.22 4.85
N ALA A 118 -1.92 -7.95 4.85
CA ALA A 118 -0.73 -7.61 5.63
C ALA A 118 -0.11 -6.28 5.18
N PHE A 119 0.02 -6.10 3.86
CA PHE A 119 0.50 -4.85 3.27
C PHE A 119 -0.41 -3.66 3.62
N ALA A 120 -1.72 -3.79 3.41
CA ALA A 120 -2.70 -2.76 3.72
C ALA A 120 -2.67 -2.36 5.19
N THR A 121 -2.58 -3.34 6.09
CA THR A 121 -2.46 -3.12 7.54
C THR A 121 -1.18 -2.35 7.89
N SER A 122 -0.03 -2.81 7.39
CA SER A 122 1.27 -2.18 7.64
C SER A 122 1.30 -0.74 7.11
N LEU A 123 0.76 -0.51 5.92
CA LEU A 123 0.68 0.82 5.33
C LEU A 123 -0.24 1.74 6.15
N ALA A 124 -1.45 1.29 6.51
CA ALA A 124 -2.40 2.07 7.28
C ALA A 124 -1.77 2.54 8.61
N GLN A 125 -1.12 1.61 9.34
CA GLN A 125 -0.41 1.92 10.58
C GLN A 125 0.72 2.92 10.37
N ARG A 126 1.53 2.76 9.31
CA ARG A 126 2.63 3.69 9.00
C ARG A 126 2.12 5.07 8.65
N LEU A 127 1.03 5.19 7.90
CA LEU A 127 0.43 6.46 7.54
C LEU A 127 -0.12 7.19 8.77
N VAL A 128 -0.81 6.49 9.66
CA VAL A 128 -1.25 7.05 10.96
C VAL A 128 -0.06 7.58 11.76
N ARG A 129 1.02 6.80 11.91
CA ARG A 129 2.26 7.27 12.58
C ARG A 129 2.87 8.47 11.88
N GLY A 130 2.87 8.48 10.56
CA GLY A 130 3.39 9.59 9.76
C GLY A 130 2.61 10.87 10.00
N VAL A 131 1.28 10.78 10.05
CA VAL A 131 0.38 11.91 10.29
C VAL A 131 0.60 12.47 11.69
N GLU A 132 0.62 11.61 12.70
CA GLU A 132 0.92 12.01 14.07
C GLU A 132 2.30 12.69 14.17
N LYS A 133 3.34 12.06 13.60
CA LYS A 133 4.71 12.59 13.64
C LYS A 133 4.84 13.94 12.94
N ARG A 134 4.11 14.17 11.84
CA ARG A 134 4.23 15.39 11.02
C ARG A 134 3.31 16.51 11.47
N PHE A 135 2.10 16.18 11.91
CA PHE A 135 1.03 17.15 12.17
C PHE A 135 0.57 17.16 13.63
N GLY A 136 1.12 16.29 14.50
CA GLY A 136 0.85 16.30 15.95
C GLY A 136 -0.59 15.90 16.30
N THR A 137 -1.20 15.05 15.48
CA THR A 137 -2.66 14.81 15.49
C THR A 137 -2.99 13.36 15.20
N GLN A 138 -4.15 12.93 15.67
CA GLN A 138 -4.67 11.60 15.40
C GLN A 138 -5.41 11.57 14.07
N ALA A 139 -5.25 10.46 13.35
CA ALA A 139 -6.01 10.18 12.14
C ALA A 139 -6.43 8.71 12.10
N SER A 140 -7.47 8.46 11.31
CA SER A 140 -7.90 7.15 10.87
C SER A 140 -7.60 7.02 9.39
N VAL A 141 -6.89 5.97 9.01
CA VAL A 141 -6.52 5.69 7.63
C VAL A 141 -7.07 4.33 7.24
N TYR A 142 -7.96 4.35 6.25
CA TYR A 142 -8.46 3.17 5.57
C TYR A 142 -7.57 2.92 4.36
N VAL A 143 -7.10 1.69 4.18
CA VAL A 143 -6.29 1.27 3.04
C VAL A 143 -6.99 0.12 2.35
N ASN A 144 -7.35 0.33 1.08
CA ASN A 144 -7.76 -0.71 0.16
C ASN A 144 -6.59 -1.03 -0.77
N CYS A 145 -6.10 -2.26 -0.72
CA CYS A 145 -5.04 -2.76 -1.60
C CYS A 145 -5.63 -3.75 -2.60
N ALA A 146 -5.53 -3.43 -3.89
CA ALA A 146 -6.02 -4.22 -5.01
C ALA A 146 -4.90 -4.42 -6.05
N ILE A 147 -3.83 -5.08 -5.62
CA ILE A 147 -2.72 -5.45 -6.51
C ILE A 147 -3.04 -6.84 -7.07
N GLU A 148 -3.42 -6.87 -8.33
CA GLU A 148 -3.83 -8.09 -9.03
C GLU A 148 -2.70 -8.65 -9.91
N GLY A 149 -2.79 -9.94 -10.24
CA GLY A 149 -1.92 -10.57 -11.23
C GLY A 149 -0.66 -11.24 -10.67
N MET A 150 0.16 -11.74 -11.60
CA MET A 150 1.31 -12.62 -11.31
C MET A 150 2.42 -11.94 -10.48
N ARG A 151 2.42 -10.59 -10.43
CA ARG A 151 3.45 -9.81 -9.74
C ARG A 151 3.13 -9.52 -8.28
N CYS A 152 1.94 -9.86 -7.80
CA CYS A 152 1.51 -9.53 -6.43
C CYS A 152 2.51 -10.03 -5.38
N LEU A 153 2.99 -11.28 -5.48
CA LEU A 153 3.95 -11.84 -4.52
C LEU A 153 5.35 -11.19 -4.63
N ALA A 154 5.77 -10.77 -5.82
CA ALA A 154 7.04 -10.06 -5.98
C ALA A 154 7.00 -8.65 -5.35
N LEU A 155 5.86 -7.96 -5.50
CA LEU A 155 5.65 -6.61 -4.98
C LEU A 155 5.33 -6.58 -3.48
N LEU A 156 4.60 -7.57 -2.98
CA LEU A 156 4.09 -7.59 -1.61
C LEU A 156 4.75 -8.63 -0.69
N GLY A 157 5.57 -9.52 -1.25
CA GLY A 157 6.19 -10.62 -0.53
C GLY A 157 5.30 -11.86 -0.45
N THR A 158 5.73 -12.82 0.35
CA THR A 158 5.01 -14.08 0.58
C THR A 158 4.43 -14.16 1.99
N GLU A 159 3.49 -15.10 2.21
CA GLU A 159 2.94 -15.38 3.54
C GLU A 159 4.00 -15.83 4.56
N GLY A 160 5.09 -16.46 4.07
CA GLY A 160 6.21 -16.89 4.90
C GLY A 160 7.11 -15.74 5.40
N GLY A 161 6.80 -14.49 5.04
CA GLY A 161 7.58 -13.32 5.44
C GLY A 161 8.89 -13.14 4.68
N SER A 162 9.13 -13.91 3.60
CA SER A 162 10.22 -13.61 2.69
C SER A 162 9.85 -12.35 1.89
N GLY A 163 10.40 -11.21 2.33
CA GLY A 163 10.37 -9.96 1.60
C GLY A 163 11.56 -9.90 0.67
N PHE A 164 11.31 -9.80 -0.64
CA PHE A 164 12.38 -9.52 -1.59
C PHE A 164 12.79 -8.04 -1.49
N ASP A 165 14.00 -7.69 -1.92
CA ASP A 165 14.43 -6.28 -1.97
C ASP A 165 13.41 -5.41 -2.75
N MET A 166 12.83 -5.96 -3.81
CA MET A 166 11.74 -5.34 -4.57
C MET A 166 10.53 -4.99 -3.71
N THR A 167 10.13 -5.86 -2.77
CA THR A 167 9.00 -5.64 -1.86
C THR A 167 9.23 -4.42 -0.96
N PHE A 168 10.46 -4.26 -0.44
CA PHE A 168 10.81 -3.11 0.39
C PHE A 168 10.82 -1.81 -0.42
N GLN A 169 11.42 -1.83 -1.62
CA GLN A 169 11.45 -0.66 -2.51
C GLN A 169 10.04 -0.25 -2.94
N PHE A 170 9.19 -1.22 -3.28
CA PHE A 170 7.79 -1.00 -3.63
C PHE A 170 7.01 -0.39 -2.45
N GLY A 171 7.09 -0.99 -1.27
CA GLY A 171 6.41 -0.48 -0.08
C GLY A 171 6.88 0.92 0.31
N ALA A 172 8.16 1.24 0.14
CA ALA A 172 8.70 2.58 0.37
C ALA A 172 8.14 3.61 -0.62
N LEU A 173 8.03 3.26 -1.91
CA LEU A 173 7.42 4.10 -2.93
C LEU A 173 5.96 4.39 -2.56
N VAL A 174 5.16 3.36 -2.30
CA VAL A 174 3.74 3.51 -1.99
C VAL A 174 3.52 4.35 -0.74
N TYR A 175 4.29 4.10 0.34
CA TYR A 175 4.21 4.92 1.55
C TYR A 175 4.51 6.39 1.25
N ARG A 176 5.60 6.68 0.52
CA ARG A 176 6.04 8.05 0.22
C ARG A 176 4.96 8.81 -0.53
N GLU A 177 4.41 8.22 -1.58
CA GLU A 177 3.44 8.88 -2.45
C GLU A 177 2.06 9.01 -1.77
N SER A 178 1.60 7.96 -1.07
CA SER A 178 0.36 8.05 -0.26
C SER A 178 0.47 9.12 0.83
N PHE A 179 1.60 9.20 1.54
CA PHE A 179 1.80 10.21 2.57
C PHE A 179 1.87 11.63 1.99
N LYS A 180 2.47 11.79 0.79
CA LYS A 180 2.50 13.08 0.09
C LYS A 180 1.09 13.55 -0.27
N LEU A 181 0.25 12.66 -0.82
CA LEU A 181 -1.15 12.99 -1.12
C LEU A 181 -1.93 13.35 0.15
N LEU A 182 -1.78 12.56 1.22
CA LEU A 182 -2.36 12.87 2.53
C LEU A 182 -1.98 14.25 3.05
N ALA A 183 -0.68 14.58 2.97
CA ALA A 183 -0.16 15.86 3.42
C ALA A 183 -0.74 17.04 2.61
N GLN A 184 -0.94 16.88 1.30
CA GLN A 184 -1.58 17.89 0.46
C GLN A 184 -3.05 18.13 0.85
N GLN A 185 -3.77 17.08 1.27
CA GLN A 185 -5.14 17.21 1.75
C GLN A 185 -5.22 17.79 3.19
N TRP A 186 -4.07 17.95 3.86
CA TRP A 186 -4.00 18.51 5.20
C TRP A 186 -3.88 20.04 5.21
N GLU A 187 -3.37 20.64 4.12
CA GLU A 187 -3.21 22.09 4.02
C GLU A 187 -4.60 22.76 3.90
N PRO A 188 -4.94 23.72 4.79
CA PRO A 188 -6.25 24.37 4.84
C PRO A 188 -6.51 25.33 3.68
#